data_AF-A0A7X8I4V8-F1
#
_entry.id   AF-A0A7X8I4V8-F1
#
_cell.length_a   1.000
_cell.length_b   1.000
_cell.length_c   1.000
_cell.angle_alpha   90.00
_cell.angle_beta   90.00
_cell.angle_gamma   90.00
#
_symmetry.space_group_name_H-M   'P 1'
#
loop_
_entity.id
_entity.type
_entity.pdbx_description
1 polymer ?
#
loop_
_entity_poly.entity_id
_entity_poly.type
_entity_poly.pdbx_seq_one_letter_code
_entity_poly.pdbx_strand_id
1 'polypeptide(L)'
;MDKDDRTPEEKIYFYVNKTKLNQNEKKDFFHQLTLLDWNQTIEDYGEGFNDRVIQMILNENIDDLENISDIIELYNNPYGIYTLEFADVIARVYRENKIRFIKGLNLVKDEAINIVYAFRLKRVFVDDLENKMDEEEILKSNILSEEEKETAKRFFKMYETICST
;
A
#
# COMPACT_ATOMS: atom_id res chain seq x y z
N MET A 1 31.53 2.60 2.21
CA MET A 1 30.13 2.66 1.75
C MET A 1 30.02 3.94 0.97
N ASP A 2 29.96 3.85 -0.36
CA ASP A 2 29.52 5.00 -1.16
C ASP A 2 28.11 5.34 -0.69
N LYS A 3 27.90 6.59 -0.28
CA LYS A 3 26.56 7.09 -0.10
C LYS A 3 25.99 7.23 -1.50
N ASP A 4 24.87 6.56 -1.71
CA ASP A 4 24.07 6.80 -2.89
C ASP A 4 23.45 8.20 -2.76
N ASP A 5 24.06 9.17 -3.42
CA ASP A 5 23.68 10.60 -3.34
C ASP A 5 22.48 10.94 -4.24
N ARG A 6 21.83 9.94 -4.85
CA ARG A 6 20.65 10.13 -5.69
C ARG A 6 19.44 10.59 -4.88
N THR A 7 18.65 11.51 -5.44
CA THR A 7 17.33 11.87 -4.88
C THR A 7 16.33 10.69 -5.02
N PRO A 8 15.21 10.69 -4.29
CA PRO A 8 14.13 9.72 -4.51
C PRO A 8 13.69 9.66 -5.98
N GLU A 9 13.53 10.81 -6.64
CA GLU A 9 13.17 10.95 -8.05
C GLU A 9 14.17 10.22 -8.97
N GLU A 10 15.47 10.47 -8.77
CA GLU A 10 16.53 9.83 -9.57
C GLU A 10 16.61 8.32 -9.34
N LYS A 11 16.35 7.86 -8.11
CA LYS A 11 16.29 6.43 -7.79
C LYS A 11 15.09 5.76 -8.46
N ILE A 12 13.90 6.34 -8.35
CA ILE A 12 12.70 5.82 -9.02
C ILE A 12 12.90 5.79 -10.54
N TYR A 13 13.47 6.85 -11.12
CA TYR A 13 13.85 6.86 -12.53
C TYR A 13 14.78 5.71 -12.90
N PHE A 14 15.81 5.47 -12.08
CA PHE A 14 16.71 4.35 -12.30
C PHE A 14 15.99 2.98 -12.24
N TYR A 15 15.13 2.77 -11.25
CA TYR A 15 14.42 1.51 -11.06
C TYR A 15 13.41 1.22 -12.18
N VAL A 16 12.65 2.21 -12.62
CA VAL A 16 11.63 2.08 -13.69
C VAL A 16 12.24 1.77 -15.06
N ASN A 17 13.52 2.09 -15.25
CA ASN A 17 14.26 1.80 -16.49
C ASN A 17 15.07 0.49 -16.41
N LYS A 18 15.03 -0.22 -15.28
CA LYS A 18 15.72 -1.49 -15.11
C LYS A 18 14.83 -2.65 -15.55
N THR A 19 15.42 -3.66 -16.18
CA THR A 19 14.67 -4.85 -16.65
C THR A 19 14.09 -5.67 -15.49
N LYS A 20 14.76 -5.70 -14.34
CA LYS A 20 14.32 -6.43 -13.14
C LYS A 20 14.98 -5.88 -11.89
N LEU A 21 14.21 -5.70 -10.83
CA LEU A 21 14.70 -5.37 -9.50
C LEU A 21 15.02 -6.64 -8.71
N ASN A 22 16.15 -6.64 -8.00
CA ASN A 22 16.41 -7.63 -6.96
C ASN A 22 15.64 -7.27 -5.67
N GLN A 23 15.66 -8.14 -4.65
CA GLN A 23 14.86 -7.93 -3.44
C GLN A 23 15.20 -6.65 -2.67
N ASN A 24 16.48 -6.30 -2.55
CA ASN A 24 16.88 -5.07 -1.86
C ASN A 24 16.48 -3.83 -2.66
N GLU A 25 16.58 -3.90 -3.99
CA GLU A 25 16.14 -2.82 -4.87
C GLU A 25 14.62 -2.66 -4.85
N LYS A 26 13.85 -3.74 -4.69
CA LYS A 26 12.40 -3.67 -4.51
C LYS A 26 12.04 -2.96 -3.21
N LYS A 27 12.70 -3.31 -2.11
CA LYS A 27 12.50 -2.64 -0.82
C LYS A 27 12.81 -1.16 -0.91
N ASP A 28 13.97 -0.81 -1.46
CA ASP A 28 14.32 0.60 -1.65
C ASP A 28 13.34 1.29 -2.61
N PHE A 29 12.91 0.63 -3.70
CA PHE A 29 11.90 1.17 -4.62
C PHE A 29 10.61 1.56 -3.89
N PHE A 30 9.99 0.66 -3.12
CA PHE A 30 8.76 0.98 -2.39
C PHE A 30 8.97 2.08 -1.36
N HIS A 31 10.07 2.05 -0.63
CA HIS A 31 10.41 3.10 0.31
C HIS A 31 10.60 4.47 -0.36
N GLN A 32 11.32 4.53 -1.49
CA GLN A 32 11.53 5.80 -2.20
C GLN A 32 10.20 6.37 -2.76
N LEU A 33 9.22 5.53 -3.10
CA LEU A 33 7.91 6.00 -3.54
C LEU A 33 7.17 6.80 -2.45
N THR A 34 7.36 6.47 -1.17
CA THR A 34 6.71 7.21 -0.06
C THR A 34 7.30 8.60 0.15
N LEU A 35 8.52 8.81 -0.36
CA LEU A 35 9.25 10.08 -0.30
C LEU A 35 9.13 10.91 -1.58
N LEU A 36 8.49 10.36 -2.62
CA LEU A 36 8.50 10.92 -3.97
C LEU A 36 7.63 12.18 -4.08
N ASP A 37 8.16 13.25 -4.68
CA ASP A 37 7.30 14.32 -5.18
C ASP A 37 6.73 13.95 -6.57
N TRP A 38 5.48 13.49 -6.56
CA TRP A 38 4.80 13.02 -7.75
C TRP A 38 4.53 14.13 -8.79
N ASN A 39 4.53 15.42 -8.39
CA ASN A 39 4.45 16.52 -9.36
C ASN A 39 5.82 16.80 -9.96
N GLN A 40 6.88 16.82 -9.14
CA GLN A 40 8.24 17.07 -9.62
C GLN A 40 8.69 16.02 -10.62
N THR A 41 8.33 14.75 -10.40
CA THR A 41 8.62 13.66 -11.36
C THR A 41 7.98 13.86 -12.73
N ILE A 42 6.80 14.45 -12.81
CA ILE A 42 6.16 14.80 -14.09
C ILE A 42 6.96 15.89 -14.80
N GLU A 43 7.41 16.90 -14.05
CA GLU A 43 8.22 18.00 -14.59
C GLU A 43 9.58 17.51 -15.09
N ASP A 44 10.23 16.63 -14.33
CA ASP A 44 11.61 16.19 -14.59
C ASP A 44 11.69 15.08 -15.65
N TYR A 45 10.71 14.17 -15.69
CA TYR A 45 10.77 12.95 -16.52
C TYR A 45 9.61 12.79 -17.50
N GLY A 46 8.68 13.74 -17.52
CA GLY A 46 7.57 13.83 -18.47
C GLY A 46 6.28 13.13 -18.01
N GLU A 47 5.15 13.56 -18.59
CA GLU A 47 3.79 13.15 -18.19
C GLU A 47 3.56 11.63 -18.11
N GLY A 48 4.22 10.84 -18.97
CA GLY A 48 4.06 9.38 -18.98
C GLY A 48 4.94 8.62 -17.98
N PHE A 49 5.78 9.30 -17.21
CA PHE A 49 6.71 8.63 -16.30
C PHE A 49 5.97 8.00 -15.10
N ASN A 50 5.07 8.75 -14.47
CA ASN A 50 4.31 8.25 -13.32
C ASN A 50 3.41 7.08 -13.69
N ASP A 51 2.82 7.08 -14.88
CA ASP A 51 2.04 5.94 -15.37
C ASP A 51 2.91 4.67 -15.44
N ARG A 52 4.17 4.79 -15.86
CA ARG A 52 5.12 3.65 -15.87
C ARG A 52 5.43 3.19 -14.45
N VAL A 53 5.58 4.10 -13.49
CA VAL A 53 5.78 3.77 -12.07
C VAL A 53 4.58 2.96 -11.56
N ILE A 54 3.35 3.46 -11.77
CA ILE A 54 2.12 2.78 -11.35
C ILE A 54 1.98 1.41 -12.01
N GLN A 55 2.23 1.31 -13.32
CA GLN A 55 2.22 0.03 -14.03
C GLN A 55 3.27 -0.94 -13.49
N MET A 56 4.44 -0.46 -13.08
CA MET A 56 5.45 -1.30 -12.45
C MET A 56 4.94 -1.84 -11.10
N ILE A 57 4.38 -0.98 -10.23
CA ILE A 57 3.77 -1.40 -8.94
C ILE A 57 2.65 -2.43 -9.18
N LEU A 58 1.81 -2.20 -10.19
CA LEU A 58 0.71 -3.11 -10.54
C LEU A 58 1.20 -4.47 -11.08
N ASN A 59 2.42 -4.56 -11.62
CA ASN A 59 2.97 -5.82 -12.10
C ASN A 59 3.86 -6.54 -11.07
N GLU A 60 4.14 -5.90 -9.94
CA GLU A 60 4.96 -6.47 -8.88
C GLU A 60 4.15 -7.36 -7.92
N ASN A 61 4.78 -8.46 -7.51
CA ASN A 61 4.28 -9.30 -6.42
C ASN A 61 4.74 -8.69 -5.10
N ILE A 62 3.80 -8.20 -4.29
CA ILE A 62 4.05 -7.42 -3.08
C ILE A 62 3.75 -8.33 -1.88
N ASP A 63 4.79 -8.97 -1.35
CA ASP A 63 4.63 -10.00 -0.34
C ASP A 63 5.42 -9.74 0.96
N ASP A 64 6.42 -8.87 0.92
CA ASP A 64 7.20 -8.42 2.07
C ASP A 64 6.43 -7.40 2.92
N LEU A 65 6.55 -7.49 4.25
CA LEU A 65 5.76 -6.66 5.18
C LEU A 65 6.09 -5.17 5.10
N GLU A 66 7.35 -4.81 4.86
CA GLU A 66 7.78 -3.40 4.73
C GLU A 66 7.23 -2.81 3.44
N ASN A 67 7.29 -3.56 2.34
CA ASN A 67 6.69 -3.13 1.07
C ASN A 67 5.17 -2.93 1.20
N ILE A 68 4.49 -3.80 1.95
CA ILE A 68 3.05 -3.65 2.20
C ILE A 68 2.78 -2.38 3.03
N SER A 69 3.58 -2.09 4.06
CA SER A 69 3.42 -0.85 4.83
C SER A 69 3.69 0.39 3.99
N ASP A 70 4.74 0.37 3.16
CA ASP A 70 5.05 1.49 2.26
C ASP A 70 3.88 1.74 1.28
N ILE A 71 3.30 0.69 0.70
CA ILE A 71 2.11 0.79 -0.17
C ILE A 71 0.91 1.39 0.57
N ILE A 72 0.71 1.03 1.83
CA ILE A 72 -0.36 1.60 2.67
C ILE A 72 -0.14 3.11 2.86
N GLU A 73 1.10 3.53 3.12
CA GLU A 73 1.45 4.95 3.26
C GLU A 73 1.27 5.73 1.95
N LEU A 74 1.49 5.11 0.78
CA LEU A 74 1.30 5.77 -0.53
C LEU A 74 -0.11 6.31 -0.74
N TYR A 75 -1.13 5.72 -0.10
CA TYR A 75 -2.49 6.23 -0.22
C TYR A 75 -2.66 7.63 0.37
N ASN A 76 -1.80 8.01 1.32
CA ASN A 76 -1.80 9.34 1.94
C ASN A 76 -1.00 10.38 1.16
N ASN A 77 -0.57 10.04 -0.05
CA ASN A 77 0.18 10.94 -0.89
C ASN A 77 -0.54 12.32 -0.97
N PRO A 78 0.12 13.40 -0.51
CA PRO A 78 -0.48 14.72 -0.30
C PRO A 78 -1.10 15.32 -1.56
N TYR A 79 -0.77 14.82 -2.74
CA TYR A 79 -1.25 15.36 -4.01
C TYR A 79 -2.53 14.72 -4.54
N GLY A 80 -2.92 13.53 -4.05
CA GLY A 80 -4.16 12.84 -4.43
C GLY A 80 -4.28 12.44 -5.92
N ILE A 81 -3.26 12.70 -6.74
CA ILE A 81 -3.31 12.51 -8.20
C ILE A 81 -3.34 11.04 -8.64
N TYR A 82 -3.02 10.10 -7.74
CA TYR A 82 -3.08 8.65 -7.98
C TYR A 82 -3.84 7.88 -6.88
N THR A 83 -4.74 8.56 -6.16
CA THR A 83 -5.49 7.93 -5.05
C THR A 83 -6.29 6.71 -5.49
N LEU A 84 -6.85 6.74 -6.71
CA LEU A 84 -7.63 5.62 -7.24
C LEU A 84 -6.76 4.41 -7.56
N GLU A 85 -5.59 4.65 -8.14
CA GLU A 85 -4.60 3.64 -8.51
C GLU A 85 -4.01 2.99 -7.26
N PHE A 86 -3.63 3.77 -6.25
CA PHE A 86 -3.15 3.22 -4.99
C PHE A 86 -4.24 2.45 -4.23
N ALA A 87 -5.50 2.90 -4.29
CA ALA A 87 -6.59 2.12 -3.73
C ALA A 87 -6.75 0.76 -4.44
N ASP A 88 -6.51 0.68 -5.75
CA ASP A 88 -6.53 -0.62 -6.47
C ASP A 88 -5.40 -1.53 -5.99
N VAL A 89 -4.20 -0.99 -5.82
CA VAL A 89 -3.04 -1.74 -5.29
C VAL A 89 -3.33 -2.25 -3.88
N ILE A 90 -3.82 -1.39 -2.99
CA ILE A 90 -4.17 -1.76 -1.61
C ILE A 90 -5.23 -2.86 -1.57
N ALA A 91 -6.31 -2.70 -2.35
CA ALA A 91 -7.37 -3.69 -2.44
C ALA A 91 -6.85 -5.05 -2.96
N ARG A 92 -5.94 -5.03 -3.94
CA ARG A 92 -5.29 -6.25 -4.44
C ARG A 92 -4.44 -6.92 -3.37
N VAL A 93 -3.54 -6.18 -2.73
CA VAL A 93 -2.63 -6.73 -1.70
C VAL A 93 -3.43 -7.36 -0.56
N TYR A 94 -4.53 -6.73 -0.13
CA TYR A 94 -5.43 -7.32 0.85
C TYR A 94 -6.03 -8.66 0.39
N ARG A 95 -6.59 -8.70 -0.83
CA ARG A 95 -7.22 -9.91 -1.38
C ARG A 95 -6.22 -11.04 -1.62
N GLU A 96 -4.97 -10.72 -1.94
CA GLU A 96 -3.91 -11.72 -2.12
C GLU A 96 -3.51 -12.37 -0.79
N ASN A 97 -3.39 -11.58 0.30
CA ASN A 97 -3.04 -12.11 1.61
C ASN A 97 -3.50 -11.21 2.76
N LYS A 98 -4.71 -11.44 3.27
CA LYS A 98 -5.33 -10.68 4.36
C LYS A 98 -4.46 -10.64 5.62
N ILE A 99 -3.83 -11.77 5.98
CA ILE A 99 -2.99 -11.85 7.18
C ILE A 99 -1.76 -10.97 7.04
N ARG A 100 -1.03 -11.07 5.93
CA ARG A 100 0.15 -10.21 5.68
C ARG A 100 -0.25 -8.74 5.57
N PHE A 101 -1.39 -8.44 4.96
CA PHE A 101 -1.91 -7.08 4.90
C PHE A 101 -2.10 -6.49 6.30
N ILE A 102 -2.77 -7.21 7.21
CA ILE A 102 -2.95 -6.75 8.59
C ILE A 102 -1.61 -6.56 9.32
N LYS A 103 -0.62 -7.43 9.06
CA LYS A 103 0.73 -7.24 9.62
C LYS A 103 1.40 -5.97 9.10
N GLY A 104 1.32 -5.70 7.79
CA GLY A 104 1.82 -4.46 7.20
C GLY A 104 1.09 -3.24 7.75
N LEU A 105 -0.25 -3.28 7.82
CA LEU A 105 -1.05 -2.21 8.42
C LEU A 105 -0.68 -1.95 9.88
N ASN A 106 -0.32 -2.98 10.65
CA ASN A 106 0.11 -2.81 12.03
C ASN A 106 1.40 -1.99 12.17
N LEU A 107 2.29 -2.02 11.17
CA LEU A 107 3.51 -1.20 11.15
C LEU A 107 3.18 0.30 11.00
N VAL A 108 2.07 0.61 10.33
CA VAL A 108 1.60 1.97 9.98
C VAL A 108 0.16 2.18 10.43
N LYS A 109 -0.13 1.77 11.68
CA LYS A 109 -1.50 1.68 12.22
C LYS A 109 -2.28 2.99 12.24
N ASP A 110 -1.59 4.12 12.24
CA ASP A 110 -2.22 5.45 12.18
C ASP A 110 -2.89 5.70 10.82
N GLU A 111 -2.52 4.94 9.79
CA GLU A 111 -3.09 5.03 8.44
C GLU A 111 -4.36 4.22 8.23
N ALA A 112 -4.80 3.47 9.25
CA ALA A 112 -5.94 2.58 9.12
C ALA A 112 -7.23 3.30 8.68
N ILE A 113 -7.45 4.56 9.07
CA ILE A 113 -8.61 5.34 8.61
C ILE A 113 -8.55 5.63 7.11
N ASN A 114 -7.37 5.96 6.59
CA ASN A 114 -7.18 6.27 5.18
C ASN A 114 -7.39 5.02 4.32
N ILE A 115 -6.90 3.88 4.80
CA ILE A 115 -7.14 2.58 4.17
C ILE A 115 -8.62 2.17 4.19
N VAL A 116 -9.39 2.51 5.23
CA VAL A 116 -10.84 2.29 5.22
C VAL A 116 -11.50 3.04 4.05
N TYR A 117 -11.08 4.27 3.75
CA TYR A 117 -11.57 4.98 2.57
C TYR A 117 -11.19 4.28 1.27
N ALA A 118 -9.96 3.78 1.14
CA ALA A 118 -9.56 2.98 -0.03
C ALA A 118 -10.48 1.76 -0.20
N PHE A 119 -10.77 1.04 0.90
CA PHE A 119 -11.64 -0.13 0.90
C PHE A 119 -13.08 0.21 0.50
N ARG A 120 -13.62 1.33 1.01
CA ARG A 120 -14.94 1.83 0.62
C ARG A 120 -14.99 2.16 -0.87
N LEU A 121 -13.97 2.87 -1.36
CA LEU A 121 -13.90 3.37 -2.73
C LEU A 121 -13.80 2.22 -3.74
N LYS A 122 -13.08 1.15 -3.39
CA LYS A 122 -12.93 -0.06 -4.22
C LYS A 122 -13.94 -1.16 -3.94
N ARG A 123 -14.89 -0.93 -3.03
CA ARG A 123 -15.89 -1.92 -2.58
C ARG A 123 -15.19 -3.25 -2.31
N VAL A 124 -14.17 -3.22 -1.45
CA VAL A 124 -13.33 -4.39 -1.18
C VAL A 124 -14.18 -5.57 -0.74
N PHE A 125 -15.14 -5.31 0.13
CA PHE A 125 -16.20 -6.24 0.51
C PHE A 125 -17.46 -5.98 -0.34
N VAL A 126 -18.05 -7.06 -0.86
CA VAL A 126 -19.28 -7.03 -1.66
C VAL A 126 -20.49 -6.70 -0.79
N ASP A 127 -20.48 -7.18 0.46
CA ASP A 127 -21.51 -6.94 1.46
C ASP A 127 -20.95 -7.00 2.90
N ASP A 128 -21.80 -6.69 3.87
CA ASP A 128 -21.45 -6.73 5.30
C ASP A 128 -21.13 -8.14 5.80
N LEU A 129 -21.59 -9.19 5.10
CA LEU A 129 -21.32 -10.58 5.50
C LEU A 129 -19.88 -10.94 5.18
N GLU A 130 -19.38 -10.61 3.98
CA GLU A 130 -17.98 -10.83 3.61
C GLU A 130 -17.03 -10.11 4.56
N ASN A 131 -17.31 -8.86 4.90
CA ASN A 131 -16.54 -8.08 5.88
C ASN A 131 -16.42 -8.80 7.24
N LYS A 132 -17.54 -9.31 7.77
CA LYS A 132 -17.58 -10.04 9.04
C LYS A 132 -16.87 -11.39 8.97
N MET A 133 -17.01 -12.10 7.86
CA MET A 133 -16.32 -13.37 7.65
C MET A 133 -14.80 -13.17 7.65
N ASP A 134 -14.33 -12.12 6.98
CA ASP A 134 -12.91 -11.77 6.92
C ASP A 134 -12.38 -11.35 8.29
N GLU A 135 -13.13 -10.52 9.03
CA GLU A 135 -12.78 -10.17 10.41
C GLU A 135 -12.64 -11.43 11.27
N GLU A 136 -13.63 -12.33 11.25
CA GLU A 136 -13.58 -13.57 12.02
C GLU A 136 -12.40 -14.46 11.64
N GLU A 137 -12.12 -14.62 10.34
CA GLU A 137 -10.98 -15.39 9.83
C GLU A 137 -9.66 -14.84 10.38
N ILE A 138 -9.47 -13.53 10.27
CA ILE A 138 -8.27 -12.81 10.71
C ILE A 138 -8.09 -12.93 12.22
N LEU A 139 -9.14 -12.71 13.01
CA LEU A 139 -9.07 -12.75 14.47
C LEU A 139 -8.85 -14.15 15.03
N LYS A 140 -9.29 -15.20 14.33
CA LYS A 140 -9.04 -16.61 14.68
C LYS A 140 -7.64 -17.08 14.26
N SER A 141 -6.89 -16.30 13.49
CA SER A 141 -5.53 -16.65 13.06
C SER A 141 -4.59 -16.84 14.25
N ASN A 142 -3.84 -17.95 14.23
CA ASN A 142 -2.74 -18.20 15.17
C ASN A 142 -1.40 -17.59 14.73
N ILE A 143 -1.37 -16.95 13.56
CA ILE A 143 -0.17 -16.31 12.97
C ILE A 143 -0.05 -14.85 13.43
N LEU A 144 -1.17 -14.22 13.80
CA LEU A 144 -1.21 -12.84 14.27
C LEU A 144 -0.91 -12.74 15.77
N SER A 145 -0.12 -11.75 16.15
CA SER A 145 0.03 -11.33 17.54
C SER A 145 -1.24 -10.64 18.05
N GLU A 146 -1.34 -10.47 19.37
CA GLU A 146 -2.49 -9.78 19.96
C GLU A 146 -2.55 -8.29 19.57
N GLU A 147 -1.40 -7.64 19.34
CA GLU A 147 -1.37 -6.26 18.82
C GLU A 147 -1.90 -6.19 17.38
N GLU A 148 -1.46 -7.12 16.52
CA GLU A 148 -1.93 -7.19 15.13
C GLU A 148 -3.44 -7.47 15.05
N LYS A 149 -3.96 -8.32 15.94
CA LYS A 149 -5.41 -8.56 16.06
C LYS A 149 -6.16 -7.33 16.54
N GLU A 150 -5.60 -6.57 17.47
CA GLU A 150 -6.20 -5.31 17.92
C GLU A 150 -6.25 -4.28 16.80
N THR A 151 -5.19 -4.19 15.97
CA THR A 151 -5.20 -3.38 14.75
C THR A 151 -6.29 -3.82 13.79
N ALA A 152 -6.45 -5.13 13.57
CA ALA A 152 -7.56 -5.65 12.74
C ALA A 152 -8.93 -5.24 13.29
N LYS A 153 -9.21 -5.43 14.58
CA LYS A 153 -10.48 -5.02 15.20
C LYS A 153 -10.77 -3.54 14.99
N ARG A 154 -9.76 -2.69 15.17
CA ARG A 154 -9.90 -1.23 14.96
C ARG A 154 -10.23 -0.93 13.51
N PHE A 155 -9.50 -1.54 12.58
CA PHE A 155 -9.73 -1.39 11.15
C PHE A 155 -11.17 -1.77 10.76
N PHE A 156 -11.62 -2.96 11.13
CA PHE A 156 -12.98 -3.45 10.82
C PHE A 156 -14.07 -2.58 11.45
N LYS A 157 -13.90 -2.19 12.71
CA LYS A 157 -14.83 -1.28 13.38
C LYS A 157 -14.91 0.09 12.70
N MET A 158 -13.79 0.63 12.23
CA MET A 158 -13.78 1.88 11.45
C MET A 158 -14.48 1.70 10.11
N TYR A 159 -14.24 0.58 9.42
CA TYR A 159 -14.91 0.25 8.17
C TYR A 159 -16.43 0.19 8.34
N GLU A 160 -16.92 -0.57 9.33
CA GLU A 160 -18.35 -0.64 9.65
C GLU A 160 -18.92 0.77 9.93
N THR A 161 -18.23 1.56 10.77
CA THR A 161 -18.70 2.91 11.13
C THR A 161 -18.81 3.83 9.92
N ILE A 162 -17.82 3.80 9.02
CA ILE A 162 -17.75 4.70 7.85
C ILE A 162 -18.70 4.25 6.74
N CYS A 163 -18.90 2.94 6.56
CA CYS A 163 -19.69 2.37 5.47
C CYS A 163 -21.15 2.09 5.83
N SER A 164 -21.54 2.10 7.11
CA SER A 164 -22.95 1.99 7.55
C SER A 164 -23.79 3.26 7.32
N THR A 165 -23.22 4.28 6.67
CA THR A 165 -23.85 5.57 6.31
C THR A 165 -23.83 5.79 4.81
#